data_AF-A0A8S3YLK9-F1
#
_entry.id   AF-A0A8S3YLK9-F1
#
_cell.length_a   1.000
_cell.length_b   1.000
_cell.length_c   1.000
_cell.angle_alpha   90.00
_cell.angle_beta   90.00
_cell.angle_gamma   90.00
#
_symmetry.space_group_name_H-M   'P 1'
#
loop_
_entity.id
_entity.type
_entity.pdbx_description
1 polymer ?
#
loop_
_entity_poly.entity_id
_entity_poly.type
_entity_poly.pdbx_seq_one_letter_code
_entity_poly.pdbx_strand_id
1 'polypeptide(L)'
;MSSVYILRILVAFQGCLCLAGAYLNLYLSTQETYRLLGVHYELFYVRNGIINQYALSFDLPLQSHIDDIFFTWQSLRDEPQMFYKMSFNVSNSRAMSMPTANISLNGEVPNQISVFRVTLPCTGQINAEVHISIQMSISILSVSNPTLLNFKRKKVCLKKNSVWMSKDKDDNSMWLPNDKDLLNQYQLKFSNATFSLSPDDDSKEKDDLTTSTHIFYAAVACTCAVIILIALGVVAYYLNTQRTSDHYTKKINC
;
A
#
# COMPACT_ATOMS: atom_id res chain seq x y z
N MET A 1 -8.72 -42.18 -28.62
CA MET A 1 -7.87 -41.05 -29.08
C MET A 1 -8.37 -39.70 -28.57
N SER A 2 -9.66 -39.38 -28.66
CA SER A 2 -10.23 -38.07 -28.24
C SER A 2 -10.08 -37.71 -26.76
N SER A 3 -10.08 -38.69 -25.84
CA SER A 3 -9.92 -38.46 -24.39
C SER A 3 -8.53 -37.97 -24.00
N VAL A 4 -7.49 -38.30 -24.78
CA VAL A 4 -6.11 -37.87 -24.50
C VAL A 4 -5.91 -36.41 -24.93
N TYR A 5 -6.60 -35.96 -25.97
CA TYR A 5 -6.58 -34.56 -26.42
C TYR A 5 -7.27 -33.63 -25.43
N ILE A 6 -8.41 -34.06 -24.85
CA ILE A 6 -9.12 -33.28 -23.83
C ILE A 6 -8.28 -33.14 -22.56
N LEU A 7 -7.60 -34.22 -22.13
CA LEU A 7 -6.70 -34.17 -20.97
C LEU A 7 -5.49 -33.25 -21.22
N ARG A 8 -4.93 -33.25 -22.45
CA ARG A 8 -3.84 -32.34 -22.82
C ARG A 8 -4.29 -30.88 -22.92
N ILE A 9 -5.52 -30.62 -23.38
CA ILE A 9 -6.10 -29.26 -23.41
C ILE A 9 -6.37 -28.76 -21.99
N LEU A 10 -6.88 -29.60 -21.10
CA LEU A 10 -7.09 -29.25 -19.68
C LEU A 10 -5.77 -28.97 -18.95
N VAL A 11 -4.73 -29.78 -19.19
CA VAL A 11 -3.39 -29.53 -18.62
C VAL A 11 -2.74 -28.26 -19.21
N ALA A 12 -2.99 -27.96 -20.49
CA ALA A 12 -2.53 -26.72 -21.12
C ALA A 12 -3.29 -25.47 -20.60
N PHE A 13 -4.59 -25.60 -20.30
CA PHE A 13 -5.39 -24.52 -19.69
C PHE A 13 -5.00 -24.28 -18.22
N GLN A 14 -4.68 -25.35 -17.47
CA GLN A 14 -4.19 -25.26 -16.10
C GLN A 14 -2.78 -24.64 -16.01
N GLY A 15 -1.95 -24.79 -17.06
CA GLY A 15 -0.62 -24.17 -17.15
C GLY A 15 -0.61 -22.70 -17.57
N CYS A 16 -1.76 -22.13 -17.96
CA CYS A 16 -1.89 -20.75 -18.44
C CYS A 16 -2.51 -19.80 -17.39
N LEU A 17 -2.56 -20.21 -16.13
CA LEU A 17 -2.85 -19.35 -14.98
C LEU A 17 -1.54 -18.97 -14.29
N CYS A 18 -0.60 -18.42 -15.06
CA CYS A 18 0.52 -17.71 -14.46
C CYS A 18 -0.04 -16.37 -13.96
N LEU A 19 -0.53 -16.37 -12.72
CA LEU A 19 -0.92 -15.17 -12.00
C LEU A 19 0.31 -14.27 -11.94
N ALA A 20 0.40 -13.32 -12.86
CA ALA A 20 1.32 -12.20 -12.78
C ALA A 20 0.86 -11.32 -11.62
N GLY A 21 1.16 -11.75 -10.40
CA GLY A 21 1.04 -10.93 -9.22
C GLY A 21 1.97 -9.73 -9.37
N ALA A 22 1.67 -8.64 -8.68
CA ALA A 22 2.66 -7.60 -8.46
C ALA A 22 3.43 -7.98 -7.18
N TYR A 23 4.77 -7.86 -7.17
CA TYR A 23 5.63 -8.54 -6.18
C TYR A 23 6.45 -7.56 -5.34
N LEU A 24 5.80 -6.52 -4.80
CA LEU A 24 6.45 -5.56 -3.91
C LEU A 24 5.65 -5.38 -2.63
N ASN A 25 6.34 -5.42 -1.49
CA ASN A 25 5.86 -4.83 -0.25
C ASN A 25 6.63 -3.55 0.02
N LEU A 26 5.91 -2.49 0.36
CA LEU A 26 6.47 -1.21 0.79
C LEU A 26 5.52 -0.55 1.79
N TYR A 27 5.98 -0.36 3.02
CA TYR A 27 5.13 0.06 4.13
C TYR A 27 5.95 0.74 5.24
N LEU A 28 5.24 1.37 6.17
CA LEU A 28 5.78 1.76 7.47
C LEU A 28 5.40 0.69 8.49
N SER A 29 6.36 0.22 9.28
CA SER A 29 6.11 -0.74 10.34
C SER A 29 5.14 -0.17 11.39
N THR A 30 4.53 -1.03 12.21
CA THR A 30 3.65 -0.58 13.30
C THR A 30 4.37 0.36 14.26
N GLN A 31 5.66 0.11 14.55
CA GLN A 31 6.47 0.98 15.39
C GLN A 31 6.68 2.37 14.76
N GLU A 32 7.00 2.40 13.47
CA GLU A 32 7.21 3.66 12.77
C GLU A 32 5.91 4.46 12.62
N THR A 33 4.82 3.78 12.29
CA THR A 33 3.50 4.40 12.18
C THR A 33 3.05 4.96 13.51
N TYR A 34 3.28 4.24 14.63
CA TYR A 34 3.00 4.76 15.96
C TYR A 34 3.88 5.97 16.30
N ARG A 35 5.17 5.94 15.97
CA ARG A 35 6.08 7.07 16.21
C ARG A 35 5.68 8.34 15.43
N LEU A 36 5.19 8.17 14.19
CA LEU A 36 4.82 9.30 13.33
C LEU A 36 3.38 9.80 13.56
N LEU A 37 2.45 8.91 13.90
CA LEU A 37 1.01 9.18 13.88
C LEU A 37 0.28 8.84 15.18
N GLY A 38 0.92 8.14 16.11
CA GLY A 38 0.29 7.69 17.35
C GLY A 38 -0.71 6.55 17.18
N VAL A 39 -0.69 5.83 16.04
CA VAL A 39 -1.62 4.71 15.77
C VAL A 39 -0.88 3.37 15.71
N HIS A 40 -1.50 2.32 16.28
CA HIS A 40 -0.93 0.97 16.36
C HIS A 40 -1.28 0.09 15.15
N TYR A 41 -1.02 0.60 13.95
CA TYR A 41 -1.25 -0.14 12.71
C TYR A 41 -0.08 0.04 11.76
N GLU A 42 0.06 -0.90 10.83
CA GLU A 42 1.02 -0.81 9.73
C GLU A 42 0.42 -0.02 8.56
N LEU A 43 1.15 0.97 8.04
CA LEU A 43 0.71 1.78 6.91
C LEU A 43 1.33 1.25 5.61
N PHE A 44 0.53 0.57 4.77
CA PHE A 44 0.98 0.08 3.47
C PHE A 44 0.81 1.11 2.38
N TYR A 45 1.89 1.32 1.63
CA TYR A 45 1.85 1.99 0.34
C TYR A 45 1.66 0.99 -0.79
N VAL A 46 2.33 -0.16 -0.68
CA VAL A 46 2.18 -1.29 -1.60
C VAL A 46 2.14 -2.56 -0.76
N ARG A 47 1.12 -3.40 -0.99
CA ARG A 47 1.00 -4.71 -0.35
C ARG A 47 0.76 -5.75 -1.43
N ASN A 48 1.64 -6.74 -1.52
CA ASN A 48 1.61 -7.76 -2.56
C ASN A 48 1.44 -7.13 -3.95
N GLY A 49 2.19 -6.04 -4.17
CA GLY A 49 2.20 -5.23 -5.38
C GLY A 49 0.92 -4.43 -5.70
N ILE A 50 -0.10 -4.50 -4.85
CA ILE A 50 -1.28 -3.65 -4.95
C ILE A 50 -0.96 -2.30 -4.32
N ILE A 51 -1.12 -1.24 -5.09
CA ILE A 51 -0.84 0.14 -4.65
C ILE A 51 -2.02 0.67 -3.85
N ASN A 52 -1.75 1.14 -2.64
CA ASN A 52 -2.72 1.85 -1.82
C ASN A 52 -2.73 3.34 -2.19
N GLN A 53 -3.61 3.71 -3.12
CA GLN A 53 -3.73 5.10 -3.56
C GLN A 53 -4.11 6.04 -2.42
N TYR A 54 -4.95 5.59 -1.47
CA TYR A 54 -5.33 6.40 -0.31
C TYR A 54 -4.11 6.83 0.52
N ALA A 55 -3.19 5.89 0.79
CA ALA A 55 -1.96 6.20 1.53
C ALA A 55 -0.99 7.14 0.78
N LEU A 56 -1.01 7.14 -0.56
CA LEU A 56 -0.16 8.01 -1.40
C LEU A 56 -0.77 9.40 -1.63
N SER A 57 -2.10 9.53 -1.56
CA SER A 57 -2.79 10.80 -1.75
C SER A 57 -2.68 11.73 -0.54
N PHE A 58 -2.46 11.18 0.65
CA PHE A 58 -2.44 11.93 1.90
C PHE A 58 -1.07 12.58 2.20
N ASP A 59 -1.08 13.87 2.52
CA ASP A 59 0.09 14.61 3.00
C ASP A 59 0.29 14.32 4.49
N LEU A 60 1.12 13.32 4.81
CA LEU A 60 1.32 12.92 6.21
C LEU A 60 1.98 14.05 7.03
N PRO A 61 1.34 14.57 8.10
CA PRO A 61 1.94 15.59 8.93
C PRO A 61 3.09 15.00 9.76
N LEU A 62 4.20 15.72 9.84
CA LEU A 62 5.38 15.36 10.61
C LEU A 62 5.73 16.48 11.58
N GLN A 63 5.96 16.10 12.83
CA GLN A 63 6.37 17.03 13.88
C GLN A 63 7.80 17.54 13.66
N SER A 64 8.14 18.66 14.30
CA SER A 64 9.43 19.32 14.12
C SER A 64 10.62 18.47 14.55
N HIS A 65 10.46 17.68 15.61
CA HIS A 65 11.50 16.81 16.16
C HIS A 65 11.75 15.52 15.35
N ILE A 66 10.94 15.24 14.31
CA ILE A 66 11.02 14.01 13.51
C ILE A 66 11.96 14.25 12.33
N ASP A 67 13.20 13.80 12.42
CA ASP A 67 14.19 14.04 11.36
C ASP A 67 14.39 12.87 10.41
N ASP A 68 13.88 11.69 10.75
CA ASP A 68 14.02 10.49 9.93
C ASP A 68 12.67 9.80 9.72
N ILE A 69 12.53 9.11 8.58
CA ILE A 69 11.45 8.16 8.29
C ILE A 69 12.06 6.82 7.90
N PHE A 70 11.53 5.73 8.45
CA PHE A 70 11.97 4.37 8.15
C PHE A 70 10.95 3.65 7.28
N PHE A 71 11.34 3.32 6.06
CA PHE A 71 10.50 2.55 5.13
C PHE A 71 10.96 1.10 5.12
N THR A 72 10.00 0.18 5.24
CA THR A 72 10.23 -1.26 5.12
C THR A 72 9.78 -1.72 3.74
N TRP A 73 10.62 -2.49 3.07
CA TRP A 73 10.35 -2.95 1.71
C TRP A 73 10.99 -4.29 1.38
N GLN A 74 10.40 -4.96 0.39
CA GLN A 74 10.85 -6.26 -0.09
C GLN A 74 10.28 -6.57 -1.48
N SER A 75 11.11 -7.10 -2.36
CA SER A 75 10.66 -7.82 -3.56
C SER A 75 10.21 -9.23 -3.19
N LEU A 76 8.98 -9.60 -3.50
CA LEU A 76 8.41 -10.92 -3.24
C LEU A 76 8.72 -11.94 -4.35
N ARG A 77 9.59 -11.59 -5.28
CA ARG A 77 9.96 -12.38 -6.44
C ARG A 77 11.48 -12.39 -6.56
N ASP A 78 12.03 -13.56 -6.90
CA ASP A 78 13.47 -13.72 -7.15
C ASP A 78 13.86 -13.24 -8.55
N GLU A 79 13.06 -13.56 -9.58
CA GLU A 79 13.35 -13.18 -10.98
C GLU A 79 12.08 -12.80 -11.78
N PRO A 80 12.13 -11.80 -12.70
CA PRO A 80 13.25 -10.89 -12.92
C PRO A 80 13.38 -9.86 -11.80
N GLN A 81 14.61 -9.36 -11.61
CA GLN A 81 14.94 -8.43 -10.55
C GLN A 81 14.28 -7.04 -10.71
N MET A 82 13.86 -6.46 -9.61
CA MET A 82 13.16 -5.17 -9.57
C MET A 82 14.14 -4.03 -9.28
N PHE A 83 14.08 -2.96 -10.08
CA PHE A 83 14.89 -1.77 -9.92
C PHE A 83 14.06 -0.60 -9.41
N TYR A 84 14.70 0.29 -8.65
CA TYR A 84 14.12 1.53 -8.19
C TYR A 84 14.97 2.73 -8.61
N LYS A 85 14.31 3.89 -8.73
CA LYS A 85 14.94 5.21 -8.72
C LYS A 85 14.18 6.12 -7.77
N MET A 86 14.89 6.90 -6.98
CA MET A 86 14.37 7.78 -5.94
C MET A 86 14.79 9.22 -6.21
N SER A 87 13.87 10.15 -5.99
CA SER A 87 14.13 11.59 -6.04
C SER A 87 13.33 12.32 -4.97
N PHE A 88 13.77 13.53 -4.66
CA PHE A 88 13.19 14.36 -3.61
C PHE A 88 12.82 15.74 -4.14
N ASN A 89 11.74 16.29 -3.61
CA ASN A 89 11.33 17.67 -3.85
C ASN A 89 10.87 18.30 -2.52
N VAL A 90 11.22 19.56 -2.32
CA VAL A 90 10.85 20.36 -1.14
C VAL A 90 10.23 21.69 -1.59
N SER A 91 9.14 22.09 -0.96
CA SER A 91 8.46 23.35 -1.30
C SER A 91 9.17 24.61 -0.81
N ASN A 92 10.02 24.50 0.22
CA ASN A 92 10.73 25.64 0.82
C ASN A 92 12.16 25.25 1.24
N SER A 93 13.12 25.50 0.34
CA SER A 93 14.53 25.20 0.54
C SER A 93 15.24 26.08 1.59
N ARG A 94 14.62 27.19 2.00
CA ARG A 94 15.14 28.04 3.09
C ARG A 94 14.85 27.42 4.46
N ALA A 95 13.71 26.77 4.62
CA ALA A 95 13.31 26.12 5.87
C ALA A 95 13.92 24.71 6.03
N MET A 96 14.14 24.00 4.93
CA MET A 96 14.60 22.61 4.91
C MET A 96 15.58 22.38 3.77
N SER A 97 16.72 21.73 4.03
CA SER A 97 17.62 21.29 2.97
C SER A 97 17.10 20.02 2.30
N MET A 98 17.65 19.67 1.13
CA MET A 98 17.19 18.50 0.37
C MET A 98 17.29 17.22 1.22
N PRO A 99 16.23 16.39 1.27
CA PRO A 99 16.28 15.09 1.93
C PRO A 99 17.34 14.16 1.35
N THR A 100 17.79 13.22 2.17
CA THR A 100 18.76 12.20 1.78
C THR A 100 18.28 10.82 2.21
N ALA A 101 18.71 9.79 1.50
CA ALA A 101 18.48 8.39 1.90
C ALA A 101 19.80 7.72 2.29
N ASN A 102 19.74 6.69 3.13
CA ASN A 102 20.90 5.85 3.45
C ASN A 102 21.21 4.79 2.38
N ILE A 103 20.45 4.75 1.28
CA ILE A 103 20.64 3.90 0.11
C ILE A 103 20.91 4.77 -1.12
N SER A 104 21.37 4.17 -2.21
CA SER A 104 21.56 4.88 -3.48
C SER A 104 20.25 5.45 -4.03
N LEU A 105 20.33 6.50 -4.85
CA LEU A 105 19.14 7.04 -5.52
C LEU A 105 18.63 6.13 -6.64
N ASN A 106 19.41 5.14 -7.06
CA ASN A 106 19.02 4.13 -8.03
C ASN A 106 19.70 2.81 -7.68
N GLY A 107 18.98 1.70 -7.85
CA GLY A 107 19.50 0.38 -7.53
C GLY A 107 18.43 -0.69 -7.62
N GLU A 108 18.68 -1.81 -6.94
CA GLU A 108 17.81 -2.97 -6.90
C GLU A 108 16.98 -3.01 -5.61
N VAL A 109 15.72 -3.43 -5.71
CA VAL A 109 14.87 -3.70 -4.57
C VAL A 109 15.30 -5.03 -3.96
N PRO A 110 15.58 -5.09 -2.65
CA PRO A 110 16.06 -6.31 -2.02
C PRO A 110 14.98 -7.39 -1.95
N ASN A 111 15.37 -8.64 -2.18
CA ASN A 111 14.49 -9.82 -2.07
C ASN A 111 14.18 -10.20 -0.62
N GLN A 112 14.98 -9.70 0.33
CA GLN A 112 14.76 -9.85 1.76
C GLN A 112 14.15 -8.57 2.36
N ILE A 113 13.36 -8.74 3.42
CA ILE A 113 12.82 -7.60 4.18
C ILE A 113 13.98 -6.71 4.62
N SER A 114 13.97 -5.48 4.11
CA SER A 114 15.00 -4.50 4.38
C SER A 114 14.36 -3.19 4.82
N VAL A 115 15.16 -2.33 5.46
CA VAL A 115 14.72 -1.01 5.89
C VAL A 115 15.67 0.04 5.36
N PHE A 116 15.14 1.08 4.74
CA PHE A 116 15.91 2.27 4.38
C PHE A 116 15.38 3.49 5.12
N ARG A 117 16.28 4.43 5.40
CA ARG A 117 16.02 5.66 6.14
C ARG A 117 16.05 6.84 5.19
N VAL A 118 15.05 7.71 5.29
CA VAL A 118 15.03 9.02 4.65
C VAL A 118 15.15 10.09 5.73
N THR A 119 16.18 10.93 5.63
CA THR A 119 16.47 12.02 6.55
C THR A 119 15.91 13.34 6.01
N LEU A 120 15.24 14.11 6.85
CA LEU A 120 14.47 15.33 6.57
C LEU A 120 15.03 16.54 7.34
N PRO A 121 16.18 17.09 6.92
CA PRO A 121 16.90 18.10 7.70
C PRO A 121 16.27 19.50 7.64
N CYS A 122 15.73 20.00 8.76
CA CYS A 122 15.39 21.43 8.89
C CYS A 122 16.66 22.28 9.03
N THR A 123 16.72 23.41 8.33
CA THR A 123 17.87 24.35 8.43
C THR A 123 17.90 25.08 9.77
N GLY A 124 16.73 25.25 10.38
CA GLY A 124 16.55 26.01 11.61
C GLY A 124 16.64 27.53 11.42
N GLN A 125 16.51 28.02 10.18
CA GLN A 125 16.61 29.45 9.87
C GLN A 125 15.28 30.19 10.02
N ILE A 126 14.17 29.56 9.64
CA ILE A 126 12.83 30.13 9.63
C ILE A 126 11.79 29.12 10.14
N ASN A 127 10.67 29.64 10.66
CA ASN A 127 9.49 28.83 10.95
C ASN A 127 8.69 28.64 9.66
N ALA A 128 8.46 27.41 9.24
CA ALA A 128 7.63 27.12 8.07
C ALA A 128 7.12 25.67 8.09
N GLU A 129 5.96 25.45 7.49
CA GLU A 129 5.52 24.12 7.10
C GLU A 129 6.04 23.82 5.70
N VAL A 130 6.75 22.71 5.54
CA VAL A 130 7.39 22.30 4.29
C VAL A 130 6.70 21.06 3.75
N HIS A 131 6.20 21.15 2.52
CA HIS A 131 5.69 20.00 1.78
C HIS A 131 6.88 19.30 1.11
N ILE A 132 6.98 18.00 1.33
CA ILE A 132 8.04 17.13 0.85
C ILE A 132 7.40 16.07 -0.03
N SER A 133 7.94 15.87 -1.23
CA SER A 133 7.56 14.79 -2.13
C SER A 133 8.76 13.87 -2.31
N ILE A 134 8.62 12.63 -1.83
CA ILE A 134 9.57 11.54 -2.03
C ILE A 134 9.02 10.71 -3.17
N GLN A 135 9.66 10.77 -4.33
CA GLN A 135 9.23 10.04 -5.51
C GLN A 135 10.10 8.81 -5.68
N MET A 136 9.48 7.65 -5.83
CA MET A 136 10.14 6.38 -6.10
C MET A 136 9.51 5.74 -7.33
N SER A 137 10.28 5.57 -8.40
CA SER A 137 9.86 4.84 -9.59
C SER A 137 10.36 3.40 -9.51
N ILE A 138 9.45 2.45 -9.64
CA ILE A 138 9.73 1.02 -9.59
C ILE A 138 9.58 0.41 -10.99
N SER A 139 10.54 -0.40 -11.43
CA SER A 139 10.54 -1.07 -12.74
C SER A 139 11.05 -2.50 -12.64
N ILE A 140 10.35 -3.47 -13.23
CA ILE A 140 10.72 -4.90 -13.24
C ILE A 140 11.73 -5.21 -14.36
N LEU A 141 11.67 -4.44 -15.44
CA LEU A 141 12.71 -4.41 -16.48
C LEU A 141 13.15 -2.95 -16.52
N SER A 142 14.45 -2.66 -16.54
CA SER A 142 15.02 -1.30 -16.42
C SER A 142 14.51 -0.27 -17.46
N VAL A 143 13.65 -0.71 -18.39
CA VAL A 143 13.04 0.04 -19.50
C VAL A 143 11.50 -0.05 -19.54
N SER A 144 10.85 -0.91 -18.74
CA SER A 144 9.37 -1.04 -18.73
C SER A 144 8.67 0.13 -18.05
N ASN A 145 7.41 0.41 -18.40
CA ASN A 145 6.52 1.41 -17.79
C ASN A 145 6.69 1.45 -16.25
N PRO A 146 7.45 2.42 -15.70
CA PRO A 146 7.77 2.40 -14.30
C PRO A 146 6.53 2.81 -13.48
N THR A 147 6.30 2.12 -12.37
CA THR A 147 5.28 2.48 -11.41
C THR A 147 5.80 3.58 -10.51
N LEU A 148 5.18 4.76 -10.55
CA LEU A 148 5.58 5.90 -9.73
C LEU A 148 4.83 5.92 -8.40
N LEU A 149 5.57 5.84 -7.31
CA LEU A 149 5.08 5.99 -5.95
C LEU A 149 5.49 7.37 -5.45
N ASN A 150 4.53 8.19 -5.01
CA ASN A 150 4.80 9.54 -4.51
C ASN A 150 4.38 9.63 -3.05
N PHE A 151 5.35 9.58 -2.13
CA PHE A 151 5.08 9.74 -0.71
C PHE A 151 5.13 11.22 -0.37
N LYS A 152 3.99 11.75 0.03
CA LYS A 152 3.87 13.16 0.41
C LYS A 152 3.90 13.31 1.92
N ARG A 153 4.69 14.28 2.39
CA ARG A 153 4.84 14.62 3.81
C ARG A 153 4.72 16.12 3.99
N LYS A 154 4.23 16.53 5.15
CA LYS A 154 4.17 17.94 5.56
C LYS A 154 4.91 18.09 6.89
N LYS A 155 6.15 18.59 6.85
CA LYS A 155 6.99 18.75 8.06
C LYS A 155 6.98 20.17 8.56
N VAL A 156 6.80 20.33 9.87
CA VAL A 156 6.98 21.62 10.54
C VAL A 156 8.48 21.83 10.79
N CYS A 157 9.08 22.88 10.22
CA CYS A 157 10.42 23.32 10.56
C CYS A 157 10.36 24.57 11.44
N LEU A 158 11.15 24.57 12.52
CA LEU A 158 11.24 25.66 13.48
C LEU A 158 12.62 26.30 13.42
N LYS A 159 12.68 27.61 13.62
CA LYS A 159 13.90 28.38 13.80
C LYS A 159 14.58 27.94 15.10
N LYS A 160 15.90 27.79 15.12
CA LYS A 160 16.67 27.31 16.30
C LYS A 160 16.39 28.10 17.59
N ASN A 161 16.04 29.38 17.49
CA ASN A 161 15.76 30.25 18.63
C ASN A 161 14.25 30.36 18.96
N SER A 162 13.39 29.63 18.26
CA SER A 162 11.93 29.62 18.50
C SER A 162 11.49 28.53 19.49
N VAL A 163 12.42 27.70 19.96
CA VAL A 163 12.21 26.75 21.05
C VAL A 163 13.06 27.19 22.24
N TRP A 164 12.50 28.06 23.07
CA TRP A 164 12.91 28.16 24.47
C TRP A 164 12.40 26.92 25.20
N MET A 165 13.05 25.79 24.95
CA MET A 165 13.29 24.81 26.00
C MET A 165 14.79 24.77 26.17
N SER A 166 15.30 25.76 26.89
CA SER A 166 16.52 25.57 27.66
C SER A 166 16.34 24.26 28.40
N LYS A 167 17.16 23.26 28.09
CA LYS A 167 17.33 22.11 28.96
C LYS A 167 18.10 22.65 30.17
N ASP A 168 17.39 23.33 31.05
CA ASP A 168 17.99 23.90 32.25
C ASP A 168 18.39 22.74 33.15
N LYS A 169 19.71 22.64 33.27
CA LYS A 169 20.43 21.87 34.24
C LYS A 169 20.19 22.56 35.58
N ASP A 170 19.47 21.87 36.45
CA ASP A 170 19.42 22.08 37.90
C ASP A 170 19.43 23.55 38.37
N ASP A 171 18.25 24.17 38.52
CA ASP A 171 17.99 24.93 39.76
C ASP A 171 16.49 25.06 40.04
N ASN A 172 16.13 24.84 41.29
CA ASN A 172 14.77 24.87 41.79
C ASN A 172 14.31 26.33 41.97
N SER A 173 13.93 27.01 40.88
CA SER A 173 13.27 28.31 40.97
C SER A 173 12.09 28.45 40.01
N MET A 174 10.91 28.57 40.61
CA MET A 174 9.65 28.85 39.96
C MET A 174 9.66 30.30 39.45
N TRP A 175 9.84 30.49 38.13
CA TRP A 175 9.66 31.79 37.50
C TRP A 175 8.36 31.80 36.70
N LEU A 176 7.41 32.60 37.18
CA LEU A 176 6.22 33.03 36.44
C LEU A 176 6.66 33.96 35.29
N PRO A 177 6.22 33.73 34.04
CA PRO A 177 6.43 34.68 32.95
C PRO A 177 5.71 35.99 33.27
N ASN A 178 6.49 37.04 33.48
CA ASN A 178 6.02 38.40 33.67
C ASN A 178 6.00 39.08 32.29
N ASP A 179 5.06 38.70 31.44
CA ASP A 179 4.80 39.46 30.22
C ASP A 179 3.29 39.46 29.91
N LYS A 180 2.70 40.65 29.96
CA LYS A 180 1.25 40.86 29.84
C LYS A 180 0.77 40.95 28.39
N ASP A 181 1.64 40.74 27.40
CA ASP A 181 1.30 40.95 25.97
C ASP A 181 1.20 39.68 25.10
N LEU A 182 1.17 38.47 25.68
CA LEU A 182 0.99 37.22 24.91
C LEU A 182 -0.29 36.42 25.22
N LEU A 183 -1.26 37.03 25.90
CA LEU A 183 -2.55 36.40 26.23
C LEU A 183 -3.73 36.92 25.39
N ASN A 184 -3.49 37.25 24.11
CA ASN A 184 -4.59 37.62 23.20
C ASN A 184 -4.50 37.08 21.76
N GLN A 185 -3.60 36.13 21.46
CA GLN A 185 -3.55 35.53 20.11
C GLN A 185 -3.84 34.03 20.04
N TYR A 186 -4.21 33.41 21.16
CA TYR A 186 -4.82 32.07 21.16
C TYR A 186 -6.06 32.06 22.04
N GLN A 187 -7.05 32.90 21.71
CA GLN A 187 -8.44 32.53 21.98
C GLN A 187 -8.81 31.35 21.09
N LEU A 188 -8.45 30.17 21.58
CA LEU A 188 -9.13 28.93 21.24
C LEU A 188 -10.62 29.14 21.53
N LYS A 189 -11.44 29.20 20.47
CA LYS A 189 -12.88 28.97 20.55
C LYS A 189 -13.10 27.51 20.95
N PHE A 190 -13.03 27.22 22.24
CA PHE A 190 -13.66 26.04 22.81
C PHE A 190 -15.13 26.39 23.05
N SER A 191 -16.02 25.86 22.21
CA SER A 191 -17.44 25.80 22.55
C SER A 191 -17.70 24.47 23.24
N ASN A 192 -18.29 24.60 24.43
CA ASN A 192 -18.58 23.60 25.44
C ASN A 192 -19.02 22.23 24.90
N ALA A 193 -18.28 21.19 25.28
CA ALA A 193 -18.81 19.84 25.30
C ALA A 193 -19.82 19.75 26.46
N THR A 194 -21.07 19.45 26.12
CA THR A 194 -22.01 18.88 27.09
C THR A 194 -22.09 17.39 26.79
N PHE A 195 -21.52 16.61 27.70
CA PHE A 195 -21.56 15.16 27.72
C PHE A 195 -22.98 14.69 28.01
N SER A 196 -23.56 13.88 27.12
CA SER A 196 -24.72 13.06 27.44
C SER A 196 -24.54 11.69 26.77
N LEU A 197 -24.44 10.67 27.63
CA LEU A 197 -24.52 9.25 27.30
C LEU A 197 -26.00 8.88 27.20
N SER A 198 -26.39 8.19 26.12
CA SER A 198 -27.29 7.04 26.20
C SER A 198 -27.21 6.19 24.93
N PRO A 199 -27.48 4.87 25.05
CA PRO A 199 -27.18 3.83 24.07
C PRO A 199 -28.38 3.55 23.16
N ASP A 200 -28.11 2.94 22.00
CA ASP A 200 -28.98 2.17 21.08
C ASP A 200 -28.42 2.38 19.65
N ASP A 201 -28.42 1.46 18.71
CA ASP A 201 -28.74 0.04 18.63
C ASP A 201 -28.33 -0.38 17.20
N ASP A 202 -27.93 -1.64 17.07
CA ASP A 202 -27.93 -2.54 15.92
C ASP A 202 -27.41 -2.19 14.49
N SER A 203 -26.60 -3.14 14.03
CA SER A 203 -26.41 -3.67 12.67
C SER A 203 -26.29 -2.75 11.43
N LYS A 204 -25.08 -2.70 10.86
CA LYS A 204 -24.69 -3.29 9.55
C LYS A 204 -23.40 -2.64 9.02
N GLU A 205 -22.27 -3.28 9.26
CA GLU A 205 -21.03 -2.99 8.52
C GLU A 205 -20.32 -4.32 8.19
N LYS A 206 -20.66 -4.89 7.03
CA LYS A 206 -20.02 -6.06 6.44
C LYS A 206 -20.18 -6.03 4.91
N ASP A 207 -19.64 -5.04 4.22
CA ASP A 207 -19.78 -5.02 2.74
C ASP A 207 -18.57 -4.56 1.91
N ASP A 208 -17.36 -4.47 2.48
CA ASP A 208 -16.16 -4.18 1.65
C ASP A 208 -15.05 -5.25 1.71
N LEU A 209 -15.05 -6.12 2.72
CA LEU A 209 -14.15 -7.28 2.75
C LEU A 209 -14.71 -8.49 1.99
N THR A 210 -16.03 -8.58 1.88
CA THR A 210 -16.79 -9.64 1.19
C THR A 210 -16.79 -9.46 -0.33
N THR A 211 -16.78 -8.24 -0.84
CA THR A 211 -16.91 -7.99 -2.29
C THR A 211 -15.80 -8.67 -3.11
N SER A 212 -14.56 -8.65 -2.63
CA SER A 212 -13.45 -9.34 -3.32
C SER A 212 -13.63 -10.86 -3.33
N THR A 213 -13.96 -11.47 -2.18
CA THR A 213 -14.12 -12.93 -2.07
C THR A 213 -15.32 -13.42 -2.88
N HIS A 214 -16.43 -12.67 -2.86
CA HIS A 214 -17.63 -12.98 -3.62
C HIS A 214 -17.40 -12.88 -5.14
N ILE A 215 -16.59 -11.93 -5.62
CA ILE A 215 -16.22 -11.83 -7.04
C ILE A 215 -15.36 -13.04 -7.45
N PHE A 216 -14.40 -13.46 -6.61
CA PHE A 216 -13.61 -14.66 -6.90
C PHE A 216 -14.48 -15.94 -6.93
N TYR A 217 -15.39 -16.13 -5.98
CA TYR A 217 -16.28 -17.28 -5.97
C TYR A 217 -17.29 -17.27 -7.14
N ALA A 218 -17.77 -16.09 -7.55
CA ALA A 218 -18.64 -15.96 -8.72
C ALA A 218 -17.90 -16.33 -10.02
N ALA A 219 -16.65 -15.89 -10.16
CA ALA A 219 -15.82 -16.26 -11.31
C ALA A 219 -15.53 -17.77 -11.35
N VAL A 220 -15.19 -18.37 -10.20
CA VAL A 220 -14.96 -19.83 -10.08
C VAL A 220 -16.24 -20.63 -10.34
N ALA A 221 -17.39 -20.18 -9.86
CA ALA A 221 -18.66 -20.84 -10.12
C ALA A 221 -19.03 -20.81 -11.61
N CYS A 222 -18.82 -19.67 -12.28
CA CYS A 222 -19.05 -19.53 -13.72
C CYS A 222 -18.12 -20.45 -14.54
N THR A 223 -16.83 -20.54 -14.20
CA THR A 223 -15.92 -21.43 -14.92
C THR A 223 -16.27 -22.90 -14.71
N CYS A 224 -16.61 -23.31 -13.47
CA CYS A 224 -17.08 -24.66 -13.19
C CYS A 224 -18.37 -25.00 -13.95
N ALA A 225 -19.33 -24.07 -14.02
CA ALA A 225 -20.58 -24.27 -14.76
C ALA A 225 -20.32 -24.48 -16.27
N VAL A 226 -19.44 -23.67 -16.87
CA VAL A 226 -19.07 -23.82 -18.29
C VAL A 226 -18.38 -25.16 -18.55
N ILE A 227 -17.47 -25.58 -17.67
CA ILE A 227 -16.79 -26.88 -17.78
C ILE A 227 -17.81 -28.03 -17.71
N ILE A 228 -18.78 -27.96 -16.79
CA ILE A 228 -19.83 -28.98 -16.66
C ILE A 228 -20.72 -29.03 -17.91
N LEU A 229 -21.11 -27.88 -18.46
CA LEU A 229 -21.91 -27.82 -19.68
C LEU A 229 -21.18 -28.43 -20.89
N ILE A 230 -19.87 -28.16 -21.02
CA ILE A 230 -19.05 -28.77 -22.06
C ILE A 230 -18.97 -30.29 -21.85
N ALA A 231 -18.74 -30.76 -20.62
CA ALA A 231 -18.68 -32.18 -20.30
C ALA A 231 -20.00 -32.90 -20.63
N LEU A 232 -21.14 -32.32 -20.24
CA LEU A 232 -22.46 -32.86 -20.57
C LEU A 232 -22.73 -32.86 -22.07
N GLY A 233 -22.32 -31.81 -22.79
CA GLY A 233 -22.40 -31.76 -24.25
C GLY A 233 -21.60 -32.87 -24.94
N VAL A 234 -20.38 -33.15 -24.45
CA VAL A 234 -19.54 -34.25 -24.97
C VAL A 234 -20.17 -35.61 -24.67
N VAL A 235 -20.71 -35.82 -23.46
CA VAL A 235 -21.40 -37.07 -23.10
C VAL A 235 -22.63 -37.27 -23.99
N ALA A 236 -23.46 -36.24 -24.18
CA ALA A 236 -24.62 -36.31 -25.06
C ALA A 236 -24.24 -36.61 -26.52
N TYR A 237 -23.18 -35.96 -27.02
CA TYR A 237 -22.64 -36.23 -28.36
C TYR A 237 -22.17 -37.68 -28.50
N TYR A 238 -21.48 -38.21 -27.49
CA TYR A 238 -20.97 -39.57 -27.50
C TYR A 238 -22.09 -40.61 -27.44
N LEU A 239 -23.08 -40.39 -26.58
CA LEU A 239 -24.27 -41.26 -26.48
C LEU A 239 -25.10 -41.23 -27.77
N ASN A 240 -25.24 -40.06 -28.41
CA ASN A 240 -25.95 -39.94 -29.68
C ASN A 240 -25.19 -40.61 -30.84
N THR A 241 -23.86 -40.51 -30.83
CA THR A 241 -22.98 -41.20 -31.78
C THR A 241 -23.07 -42.73 -31.60
N GLN A 242 -23.08 -43.24 -30.36
CA GLN A 242 -23.27 -44.67 -30.10
C GLN A 242 -24.64 -45.15 -30.57
N ARG A 243 -25.73 -44.43 -30.26
CA ARG A 243 -27.07 -44.77 -30.77
C ARG A 243 -27.13 -44.81 -32.30
N THR A 244 -26.41 -43.91 -32.97
CA THR A 244 -26.33 -43.90 -34.44
C THR A 244 -25.51 -45.09 -34.95
N SER A 245 -24.40 -45.43 -34.28
CA SER A 245 -23.58 -46.61 -34.60
C SER A 245 -24.35 -47.92 -34.44
N ASP A 246 -25.13 -48.08 -33.36
CA ASP A 246 -25.97 -49.26 -33.13
C ASP A 246 -27.02 -49.44 -34.24
N HIS A 247 -27.55 -48.33 -34.76
CA HIS A 247 -28.47 -48.34 -35.89
C HIS A 247 -27.80 -48.75 -37.22
N TYR A 248 -26.51 -48.47 -37.38
CA TYR A 248 -25.73 -48.93 -38.54
C TYR A 248 -25.34 -50.41 -38.43
N THR A 249 -24.93 -50.89 -37.25
CA THR A 249 -24.59 -52.32 -37.04
C THR A 249 -25.80 -53.24 -37.25
N LYS A 250 -27.01 -52.78 -36.91
CA LYS A 250 -28.25 -53.54 -37.15
C LYS A 250 -28.66 -53.63 -38.63
N LYS A 251 -28.16 -52.73 -39.49
CA LYS A 251 -28.41 -52.74 -40.94
C LYS A 251 -27.44 -53.63 -41.75
N ILE A 252 -26.30 -54.03 -41.17
CA ILE A 252 -25.26 -54.81 -41.86
C ILE A 252 -25.45 -56.32 -41.65
N ASN A 253 -26.23 -56.73 -40.64
CA ASN A 253 -26.56 -58.14 -40.35
C ASN A 253 -27.91 -58.60 -40.92
N CYS A 254 -28.31 -58.10 -42.09
CA CYS A 254 -29.45 -58.61 -42.87
C CYS A 254 -29.01 -58.89 -44.30
#